data_AF-A0A0C3CNQ8-F1
#
_entry.id   AF-A0A0C3CNQ8-F1
#
_cell.length_a   1.000
_cell.length_b   1.000
_cell.length_c   1.000
_cell.angle_alpha   90.00
_cell.angle_beta   90.00
_cell.angle_gamma   90.00
#
_symmetry.space_group_name_H-M   'P 1'
#
loop_
_entity.id
_entity.type
_entity.pdbx_description
1 polymer ?
#
loop_
_entity_poly.entity_id
_entity_poly.type
_entity_poly.pdbx_seq_one_letter_code
_entity_poly.pdbx_strand_id
1 'polypeptide(L)'
;MVNFSRNCFAVEHRLLSIRVTVRQHSPSQDPDIFIYEASRTAALLCITYLFRGMLLDGQIFTTLHKCLRIHITSLESLNENITAGNTSLRILLWAYCVGGIMSVERSWFTVRIHRCMSQLGFGSWEELKMSLMHYVWNPTMCNKLFTTLWPEVQSLLEI
;
A
#
# COMPACT_ATOMS: atom_id res chain seq x y z
N MET A 1 24.44 5.32 13.38
CA MET A 1 23.43 4.23 13.43
C MET A 1 22.33 4.50 14.46
N VAL A 2 22.66 4.89 15.70
CA VAL A 2 21.68 5.17 16.79
C VAL A 2 20.59 6.20 16.45
N ASN A 3 20.94 7.27 15.74
CA ASN A 3 19.97 8.31 15.35
C ASN A 3 18.96 7.83 14.29
N PHE A 4 19.34 6.88 13.43
CA PHE A 4 18.46 6.36 12.37
C PHE A 4 17.39 5.44 12.94
N SER A 5 17.77 4.51 13.82
CA SER A 5 16.82 3.65 14.53
C SER A 5 15.85 4.47 15.37
N ARG A 6 16.34 5.50 16.08
CA ARG A 6 15.49 6.42 16.87
C ARG A 6 14.48 7.19 16.02
N ASN A 7 14.85 7.58 14.80
CA ASN A 7 13.92 8.21 13.86
C ASN A 7 12.86 7.22 13.35
N CYS A 8 13.23 5.96 13.07
CA CYS A 8 12.26 4.93 12.67
C CYS A 8 11.25 4.63 13.76
N PHE A 9 11.70 4.48 15.01
CA PHE A 9 10.81 4.34 16.17
C PHE A 9 9.88 5.54 16.33
N ALA A 10 10.38 6.76 16.15
CA ALA A 10 9.56 7.96 16.23
C ALA A 10 8.50 8.04 15.13
N VAL A 11 8.84 7.64 13.89
CA VAL A 11 7.89 7.60 12.77
C VAL A 11 6.84 6.51 13.00
N GLU A 12 7.23 5.30 13.39
CA GLU A 12 6.28 4.24 13.71
C GLU A 12 5.39 4.59 14.89
N HIS A 13 5.97 5.12 15.96
CA HIS A 13 5.20 5.57 17.12
C HIS A 13 4.21 6.66 16.70
N ARG A 14 4.61 7.62 15.86
CA ARG A 14 3.69 8.63 15.31
C ARG A 14 2.59 8.00 14.47
N LEU A 15 2.92 7.10 13.53
CA LEU A 15 1.93 6.41 12.71
C LEU A 15 0.92 5.64 13.58
N LEU A 16 1.39 4.90 14.58
CA LEU A 16 0.54 4.15 15.50
C LEU A 16 -0.23 5.04 16.48
N SER A 17 0.32 6.20 16.85
CA SER A 17 -0.31 7.14 17.80
C SER A 17 -1.31 8.09 17.15
N ILE A 18 -1.20 8.32 15.83
CA ILE A 18 -2.22 9.07 15.09
C ILE A 18 -3.46 8.19 15.01
N ARG A 19 -4.39 8.41 15.93
CA ARG A 19 -5.77 7.95 15.79
C ARG A 19 -6.45 8.93 14.86
N VAL A 20 -6.99 8.44 13.73
CA VAL A 20 -7.96 9.22 12.97
C VAL A 20 -9.15 9.40 13.89
N THR A 21 -9.32 10.61 14.42
CA THR A 21 -10.53 10.98 15.13
C THR A 21 -11.66 10.96 14.11
N VAL A 22 -12.44 9.86 14.17
CA VAL A 22 -13.73 9.74 13.50
C VAL A 22 -14.53 11.00 13.85
N ARG A 23 -14.66 11.93 12.88
CA ARG A 23 -15.66 12.99 12.97
C ARG A 23 -16.99 12.29 13.24
N GLN A 24 -17.79 12.81 14.17
CA GLN A 24 -19.05 12.25 14.70
C GLN A 24 -20.18 12.13 13.65
N HIS A 25 -19.89 11.53 12.50
CA HIS A 25 -20.83 11.11 11.48
C HIS A 25 -20.64 9.60 11.37
N SER A 26 -21.74 8.85 11.27
CA SER A 26 -21.81 7.40 11.44
C SER A 26 -20.54 6.63 11.00
N PRO A 27 -19.88 5.91 11.92
CA PRO A 27 -18.50 5.41 11.76
C PRO A 27 -18.28 4.31 10.70
N SER A 28 -19.29 3.92 9.92
CA SER A 28 -19.28 2.68 9.15
C SER A 28 -19.07 2.81 7.65
N GLN A 29 -19.00 4.01 7.05
CA GLN A 29 -19.08 4.14 5.59
C GLN A 29 -18.18 5.19 4.92
N ASP A 30 -17.24 5.82 5.64
CA ASP A 30 -16.32 6.78 5.00
C ASP A 30 -15.14 6.05 4.33
N PRO A 31 -15.05 6.04 2.98
CA PRO A 31 -13.95 5.38 2.28
C PRO A 31 -12.59 5.97 2.64
N ASP A 32 -12.49 7.26 2.98
CA ASP A 32 -11.22 7.92 3.27
C ASP A 32 -10.56 7.34 4.53
N ILE A 33 -11.35 6.84 5.49
CA ILE A 33 -10.83 6.18 6.69
C ILE A 33 -10.10 4.88 6.30
N PHE A 34 -10.71 4.05 5.45
CA PHE A 34 -10.08 2.80 5.02
C PHE A 34 -8.87 3.03 4.12
N ILE A 35 -8.90 4.07 3.29
CA ILE A 35 -7.75 4.51 2.50
C ILE A 35 -6.60 4.92 3.40
N TYR A 36 -6.88 5.75 4.42
CA TYR A 36 -5.88 6.14 5.40
C TYR A 36 -5.30 4.92 6.13
N GLU A 37 -6.15 4.00 6.60
CA GLU A 37 -5.71 2.82 7.36
C GLU A 37 -4.90 1.84 6.51
N ALA A 38 -5.29 1.62 5.25
CA ALA A 38 -4.51 0.85 4.30
C ALA A 38 -3.15 1.51 4.04
N SER A 39 -3.12 2.83 3.85
CA SER A 39 -1.90 3.60 3.61
C SER A 39 -0.97 3.56 4.82
N ARG A 40 -1.52 3.71 6.03
CA ARG A 40 -0.79 3.62 7.28
C ARG A 40 -0.16 2.25 7.45
N THR A 41 -0.92 1.19 7.16
CA THR A 41 -0.42 -0.19 7.26
C THR A 41 0.68 -0.47 6.22
N ALA A 42 0.51 0.01 4.99
CA ALA A 42 1.53 -0.06 3.95
C ALA A 42 2.80 0.72 4.36
N ALA A 43 2.68 1.90 4.97
CA ALA A 43 3.82 2.65 5.48
C ALA A 43 4.59 1.87 6.56
N LEU A 44 3.87 1.21 7.48
CA LEU A 44 4.48 0.36 8.51
C LEU A 44 5.21 -0.84 7.87
N LEU A 45 4.65 -1.47 6.84
CA LEU A 45 5.34 -2.51 6.06
C LEU A 45 6.65 -1.98 5.44
N CYS A 46 6.60 -0.81 4.79
CA CYS A 46 7.79 -0.16 4.24
C CYS A 46 8.86 0.11 5.29
N ILE A 47 8.48 0.65 6.46
CA ILE A 47 9.42 0.98 7.53
C ILE A 47 10.05 -0.31 8.09
N THR A 48 9.22 -1.30 8.37
CA THR A 48 9.65 -2.58 8.94
C THR A 48 10.62 -3.31 8.00
N TYR A 49 10.35 -3.32 6.70
CA TYR A 49 11.22 -3.99 5.74
C TYR A 49 12.47 -3.18 5.37
N LEU A 50 12.29 -1.94 4.88
CA LEU A 50 13.40 -1.18 4.30
C LEU A 50 14.31 -0.55 5.34
N PHE A 51 13.75 -0.09 6.46
CA PHE A 51 14.50 0.71 7.42
C PHE A 51 15.00 -0.14 8.58
N ARG A 52 14.25 -1.16 8.99
CA ARG A 52 14.73 -2.12 10.01
C ARG A 52 15.47 -3.31 9.44
N GLY A 53 15.38 -3.54 8.12
CA GLY A 53 16.02 -4.69 7.48
C GLY A 53 15.46 -6.03 7.97
N MET A 54 14.22 -6.04 8.48
CA MET A 54 13.59 -7.27 8.94
C MET A 54 13.26 -8.17 7.74
N LEU A 55 13.42 -9.48 7.93
CA LEU A 55 13.06 -10.49 6.95
C LEU A 55 11.54 -10.64 6.86
N LEU A 56 11.05 -10.92 5.65
CA LEU A 56 9.62 -11.00 5.31
C LEU A 56 8.89 -12.20 5.94
N ASP A 57 9.59 -13.05 6.69
CA ASP A 57 9.09 -14.27 7.36
C ASP A 57 8.66 -14.03 8.82
N GLY A 58 8.83 -12.82 9.35
CA GLY A 58 8.43 -12.48 10.72
C GLY A 58 6.91 -12.36 10.91
N GLN A 59 6.40 -12.79 12.07
CA GLN A 59 4.97 -12.67 12.44
C GLN A 59 4.40 -11.24 12.29
N ILE A 60 5.25 -10.24 12.44
CA ILE A 60 4.88 -8.81 12.25
C ILE A 60 4.44 -8.56 10.81
N PHE A 61 5.14 -9.11 9.81
CA PHE A 61 4.75 -8.96 8.40
C PHE A 61 3.43 -9.65 8.12
N THR A 62 3.25 -10.89 8.59
CA THR A 62 1.96 -11.60 8.46
C THR A 62 0.81 -10.81 9.06
N THR A 63 1.02 -10.22 10.23
CA THR A 63 0.02 -9.38 10.91
C THR A 63 -0.30 -8.12 10.11
N LEU A 64 0.73 -7.37 9.68
CA LEU A 64 0.56 -6.15 8.89
C LEU A 64 -0.09 -6.44 7.53
N HIS A 65 0.29 -7.52 6.84
CA HIS A 65 -0.38 -7.94 5.60
C HIS A 65 -1.85 -8.27 5.82
N LYS A 66 -2.16 -9.01 6.88
CA LYS A 66 -3.55 -9.32 7.25
C LYS A 66 -4.34 -8.03 7.51
N CYS A 67 -3.79 -7.08 8.26
CA CYS A 67 -4.42 -5.78 8.50
C CYS A 67 -4.65 -5.01 7.19
N LEU A 68 -3.64 -4.92 6.33
CA LEU A 68 -3.74 -4.25 5.04
C LEU A 68 -4.88 -4.85 4.20
N ARG A 69 -4.96 -6.18 4.11
CA ARG A 69 -6.04 -6.86 3.39
C ARG A 69 -7.40 -6.56 3.97
N ILE A 70 -7.54 -6.54 5.30
CA ILE A 70 -8.80 -6.19 5.97
C ILE A 70 -9.24 -4.79 5.55
N HIS A 71 -8.38 -3.79 5.65
CA HIS A 71 -8.72 -2.41 5.29
C HIS A 71 -9.13 -2.27 3.83
N ILE A 72 -8.39 -2.91 2.91
CA ILE A 72 -8.71 -2.90 1.48
C ILE A 72 -10.04 -3.62 1.20
N THR A 73 -10.27 -4.78 1.81
CA THR A 73 -11.52 -5.54 1.61
C THR A 73 -12.72 -4.77 2.16
N SER A 74 -12.56 -4.12 3.31
CA SER A 74 -13.59 -3.26 3.88
C SER A 74 -13.89 -2.07 2.95
N LEU A 75 -12.87 -1.44 2.37
CA LEU A 75 -13.07 -0.37 1.37
C LEU A 75 -13.85 -0.87 0.15
N GLU A 76 -13.46 -2.04 -0.40
CA GLU A 76 -14.11 -2.65 -1.56
C GLU A 76 -15.56 -3.03 -1.27
N SER A 77 -15.88 -3.44 -0.04
CA SER A 77 -17.25 -3.76 0.37
C SER A 77 -18.17 -2.54 0.45
N LEU A 78 -17.61 -1.34 0.60
CA LEU A 78 -18.38 -0.09 0.64
C LEU A 78 -18.65 0.46 -0.76
N ASN A 79 -17.80 0.13 -1.73
CA ASN A 79 -17.93 0.60 -3.10
C ASN A 79 -17.20 -0.33 -4.07
N GLU A 80 -17.95 -1.07 -4.89
CA GLU A 80 -17.38 -1.99 -5.89
C GLU A 80 -16.43 -1.29 -6.87
N ASN A 81 -16.74 -0.02 -7.18
CA ASN A 81 -15.90 0.89 -7.94
C ASN A 81 -15.52 2.07 -7.06
N ILE A 82 -14.33 2.03 -6.45
CA ILE A 82 -13.81 3.13 -5.62
C ILE A 82 -13.96 4.46 -6.37
N THR A 83 -15.03 5.22 -6.11
CA THR A 83 -15.28 6.55 -6.67
C THR A 83 -14.48 7.60 -5.91
N ALA A 84 -13.27 7.25 -5.50
CA ALA A 84 -12.38 8.16 -4.82
C ALA A 84 -11.69 9.06 -5.85
N GLY A 85 -11.33 10.27 -5.45
CA GLY A 85 -10.57 11.16 -6.32
C GLY A 85 -9.22 10.56 -6.73
N ASN A 86 -8.64 11.08 -7.81
CA ASN A 86 -7.37 10.59 -8.36
C ASN A 86 -6.25 10.49 -7.30
N THR A 87 -6.19 11.41 -6.34
CA THR A 87 -5.22 11.37 -5.25
C THR A 87 -5.39 10.14 -4.37
N SER A 88 -6.61 9.83 -3.95
CA SER A 88 -6.94 8.68 -3.11
C SER A 88 -6.66 7.37 -3.84
N LEU A 89 -6.97 7.30 -5.14
CA LEU A 89 -6.62 6.15 -5.99
C LEU A 89 -5.10 5.97 -6.11
N ARG A 90 -4.32 7.04 -6.29
CA ARG A 90 -2.85 6.96 -6.35
C ARG A 90 -2.23 6.48 -5.04
N ILE A 91 -2.79 6.90 -3.90
CA ILE A 91 -2.38 6.43 -2.57
C ILE A 91 -2.69 4.93 -2.41
N LEU A 92 -3.89 4.50 -2.81
CA LEU A 92 -4.28 3.09 -2.79
C LEU A 92 -3.41 2.24 -3.70
N LEU A 93 -3.13 2.72 -4.91
CA LEU A 93 -2.22 2.07 -5.84
C LEU A 93 -0.85 1.85 -5.20
N TRP A 94 -0.31 2.86 -4.51
CA TRP A 94 0.93 2.71 -3.75
C TRP A 94 0.80 1.65 -2.66
N ALA A 95 -0.28 1.65 -1.88
CA ALA A 95 -0.51 0.65 -0.84
C ALA A 95 -0.63 -0.78 -1.42
N TYR A 96 -1.27 -0.95 -2.58
CA TYR A 96 -1.35 -2.23 -3.28
C TYR A 96 0.01 -2.70 -3.76
N CYS A 97 0.84 -1.82 -4.32
CA CYS A 97 2.19 -2.15 -4.75
C CYS A 97 3.07 -2.59 -3.57
N VAL A 98 3.01 -1.87 -2.45
CA VAL A 98 3.73 -2.24 -1.22
C VAL A 98 3.28 -3.60 -0.70
N GLY A 99 1.96 -3.82 -0.64
CA GLY A 99 1.38 -5.10 -0.24
C GLY A 99 1.77 -6.25 -1.17
N GLY A 100 1.73 -6.04 -2.49
CA GLY A 100 2.10 -7.06 -3.47
C GLY A 100 3.58 -7.43 -3.40
N ILE A 101 4.47 -6.45 -3.27
CA ILE A 101 5.92 -6.66 -3.14
C ILE A 101 6.26 -7.55 -1.95
N MET A 102 5.59 -7.33 -0.81
CA MET A 102 5.92 -7.97 0.46
C MET A 102 5.08 -9.24 0.74
N SER A 103 4.10 -9.55 -0.10
CA SER A 103 3.18 -10.68 0.07
C SER A 103 3.67 -11.96 -0.61
N VAL A 104 3.32 -13.10 -0.01
CA VAL A 104 3.39 -14.42 -0.65
C VAL A 104 2.23 -14.60 -1.64
N GLU A 105 1.04 -14.09 -1.30
CA GLU A 105 -0.15 -14.07 -2.16
C GLU A 105 -0.13 -12.83 -3.05
N ARG A 106 0.77 -12.78 -4.03
CA ARG A 106 0.96 -11.60 -4.91
C ARG A 106 -0.23 -11.34 -5.82
N SER A 107 -0.81 -12.40 -6.39
CA SER A 107 -1.93 -12.34 -7.32
C SER A 107 -3.13 -11.54 -6.77
N TRP A 108 -3.39 -11.61 -5.46
CA TRP A 108 -4.45 -10.85 -4.81
C TRP A 108 -4.23 -9.33 -4.94
N PHE A 109 -2.98 -8.87 -4.89
CA PHE A 109 -2.62 -7.47 -5.09
C PHE A 109 -2.53 -7.12 -6.58
N THR A 110 -1.98 -8.01 -7.40
CA THR A 110 -1.81 -7.82 -8.85
C THR A 110 -3.12 -7.39 -9.54
N VAL A 111 -4.22 -8.09 -9.26
CA VAL A 111 -5.55 -7.75 -9.80
C VAL A 111 -6.01 -6.34 -9.39
N ARG A 112 -5.71 -5.92 -8.15
CA ARG A 112 -6.10 -4.61 -7.62
C ARG A 112 -5.23 -3.48 -8.17
N ILE A 113 -3.94 -3.75 -8.37
CA ILE A 113 -3.01 -2.83 -9.05
C ILE A 113 -3.52 -2.58 -10.46
N HIS A 114 -3.79 -3.65 -11.22
CA HIS A 114 -4.33 -3.56 -12.58
C HIS A 114 -5.61 -2.71 -12.61
N ARG A 115 -6.62 -3.04 -11.80
CA ARG A 115 -7.88 -2.29 -11.74
C ARG A 115 -7.67 -0.80 -11.42
N CYS A 116 -6.80 -0.50 -10.46
CA CYS A 116 -6.54 0.87 -10.04
C CYS A 116 -5.76 1.65 -11.13
N MET A 117 -4.85 0.99 -11.84
CA MET A 117 -4.18 1.57 -13.00
C MET A 117 -5.16 1.89 -14.13
N SER A 118 -6.10 0.98 -14.45
CA SER A 118 -7.14 1.23 -15.45
C SER A 118 -7.99 2.45 -15.08
N GLN A 119 -8.36 2.60 -13.80
CA GLN A 119 -9.11 3.77 -13.31
C GLN A 119 -8.32 5.09 -13.40
N LEU A 120 -7.00 5.02 -13.25
CA LEU A 120 -6.10 6.17 -13.37
C LEU A 120 -5.65 6.45 -14.80
N GLY A 121 -6.00 5.58 -15.76
CA GLY A 121 -5.58 5.65 -17.15
C GLY A 121 -4.09 5.32 -17.36
N PHE A 122 -3.47 4.54 -16.47
CA PHE A 122 -2.08 4.11 -16.62
C PHE A 122 -2.00 2.82 -17.42
N GLY A 123 -1.21 2.82 -18.49
CA GLY A 123 -0.98 1.66 -19.36
C GLY A 123 0.46 1.13 -19.31
N SER A 124 1.37 1.82 -18.63
CA SER A 124 2.79 1.48 -18.63
C SER A 124 3.41 1.43 -17.24
N TRP A 125 4.56 0.77 -17.16
CA TRP A 125 5.40 0.76 -15.96
C TRP A 125 5.87 2.17 -15.62
N GLU A 126 6.26 2.95 -16.61
CA GLU A 126 6.79 4.29 -16.46
C GLU A 126 5.77 5.21 -15.78
N GLU A 127 4.50 5.16 -16.19
CA GLU A 127 3.41 5.93 -15.58
C GLU A 127 3.15 5.51 -14.13
N LEU A 128 3.12 4.20 -13.88
CA LEU A 128 2.99 3.66 -12.53
C LEU A 128 4.14 4.15 -11.65
N LYS A 129 5.38 3.96 -12.09
CA LYS A 129 6.60 4.36 -11.39
C LYS A 129 6.59 5.85 -11.07
N MET A 130 6.26 6.70 -12.03
CA MET A 130 6.15 8.15 -11.82
C MET A 130 5.11 8.48 -10.76
N SER A 131 3.98 7.77 -10.71
CA SER A 131 3.00 7.94 -9.65
C SER A 131 3.54 7.51 -8.28
N LEU A 132 4.22 6.36 -8.20
CA LEU A 132 4.76 5.82 -6.95
C LEU A 132 5.87 6.68 -6.34
N MET A 133 6.67 7.36 -7.16
CA MET A 133 7.75 8.25 -6.70
C MET A 133 7.27 9.46 -5.88
N HIS A 134 5.97 9.76 -5.88
CA HIS A 134 5.39 10.80 -5.02
C HIS A 134 5.17 10.34 -3.57
N TYR A 135 5.35 9.06 -3.29
CA TYR A 135 5.14 8.45 -1.97
C TYR A 135 6.44 7.86 -1.43
N VAL A 136 6.38 7.19 -0.27
CA VAL A 136 7.53 6.47 0.28
C VAL A 136 7.88 5.32 -0.67
N TRP A 137 8.85 5.59 -1.55
CA TRP A 137 9.28 4.66 -2.59
C TRP A 137 10.80 4.69 -2.70
N ASN A 138 11.45 3.61 -2.27
CA ASN A 138 12.91 3.51 -2.24
C ASN A 138 13.41 2.80 -3.52
N PRO A 139 14.58 3.17 -4.07
CA PRO A 139 15.22 2.45 -5.19
C PRO A 139 15.27 0.92 -5.04
N THR A 140 15.43 0.40 -3.82
CA THR A 140 15.39 -1.04 -3.51
C THR A 140 14.04 -1.67 -3.86
N MET A 141 12.92 -0.96 -3.63
CA MET A 141 11.59 -1.43 -4.04
C MET A 141 11.48 -1.48 -5.57
N CYS A 142 11.96 -0.43 -6.25
CA CYS A 142 11.95 -0.32 -7.72
C CYS A 142 12.69 -1.47 -8.40
N ASN A 143 13.86 -1.85 -7.90
CA ASN A 143 14.80 -2.68 -8.67
C ASN A 143 14.67 -4.18 -8.39
N LYS A 144 14.50 -4.60 -7.13
CA LYS A 144 14.51 -6.03 -6.77
C LYS A 144 13.12 -6.63 -6.60
N LEU A 145 12.20 -5.85 -6.04
CA LEU A 145 10.93 -6.40 -5.60
C LEU A 145 9.83 -6.14 -6.63
N PHE A 146 9.75 -4.91 -7.13
CA PHE A 146 8.72 -4.59 -8.10
C PHE A 146 8.98 -5.19 -9.48
N THR A 147 10.24 -5.41 -9.88
CA THR A 147 10.60 -6.16 -11.09
C THR A 147 10.06 -7.59 -11.09
N THR A 148 9.81 -8.18 -9.92
CA THR A 148 9.18 -9.50 -9.81
C THR A 148 7.66 -9.46 -9.82
N LEU A 149 7.05 -8.33 -9.42
CA LEU A 149 5.59 -8.16 -9.38
C LEU A 149 5.04 -7.64 -10.71
N TRP A 150 5.78 -6.76 -11.38
CA TRP A 150 5.34 -6.10 -12.61
C TRP A 150 4.95 -7.06 -13.74
N PRO A 151 5.68 -8.16 -14.03
CA PRO A 151 5.27 -9.10 -15.07
C PRO A 151 3.88 -9.70 -14.83
N GLU A 152 3.50 -9.92 -13.57
CA GLU A 152 2.15 -10.39 -13.21
C GLU A 152 1.08 -9.32 -13.47
N VAL A 153 1.42 -8.03 -13.28
CA VAL A 153 0.50 -6.91 -13.57
C VAL A 153 0.37 -6.71 -15.06
N GLN A 154 1.49 -6.77 -15.79
CA GLN A 154 1.54 -6.58 -17.23
C GLN A 154 0.74 -7.65 -17.98
N SER A 155 0.77 -8.91 -17.54
CA SER A 155 -0.02 -9.97 -18.17
C SER A 155 -1.53 -9.75 -18.10
N LEU A 156 -2.00 -8.90 -17.18
CA LEU A 156 -3.41 -8.48 -17.11
C LEU A 156 -3.73 -7.29 -18.00
N LEU A 157 -2.73 -6.46 -18.38
CA LEU A 157 -2.90 -5.30 -19.26
C LEU A 157 -2.96 -5.70 -20.75
N GLU A 158 -2.44 -6.86 -21.11
CA GLU A 158 -2.38 -7.38 -22.49
C GLU A 158 -3.66 -8.13 -22.93
N ILE A 159 -4.72 -8.08 -22.11
CA ILE A 159 -6.05 -8.66 -22.35
C ILE A 159 -7.05 -7.55 -22.68
#